data_AF-A0A849X655-F1
#
_entry.id   AF-A0A849X655-F1
#
_cell.length_a   1.000
_cell.length_b   1.000
_cell.length_c   1.000
_cell.angle_alpha   90.00
_cell.angle_beta   90.00
_cell.angle_gamma   90.00
#
_symmetry.space_group_name_H-M   'P 1'
#
loop_
_entity.id
_entity.type
_entity.pdbx_description
1 polymer ?
#
loop_
_entity_poly.entity_id
_entity_poly.type
_entity_poly.pdbx_seq_one_letter_code
_entity_poly.pdbx_strand_id
1 'polypeptide(L)'
;GMNIFGRIVRARKPRGEDVQAVFMPDGSSFLFDRDLLGEPYESDYFIYHEDAALGWRARLQGFEVLVNPRSLARTFDEGSTRRIPYRTAFYTERNRWLNRLVFPSWWTKAILVDWWGLEWLAGMIAGRNRRARLHALWWVIVRPCYVRRLRARMQALRRVPDSEILCHIHSAWFSGEPGGWRGWINRFLHGYFSFFGLKFKP
;
A
#
# COMPACT_ATOMS: atom_id res chain seq x y z
N GLY A 1 -3.07 -5.27 7.71
CA GLY A 1 -3.19 -5.39 6.23
C GLY A 1 -3.34 -4.01 5.61
N MET A 2 -3.11 -3.87 4.31
CA MET A 2 -3.25 -2.59 3.59
C MET A 2 -4.39 -2.69 2.58
N ASN A 3 -5.08 -1.57 2.30
CA ASN A 3 -6.00 -1.49 1.17
C ASN A 3 -5.34 -0.94 -0.09
N ILE A 4 -6.05 -1.03 -1.22
CA ILE A 4 -5.58 -0.53 -2.51
C ILE A 4 -5.34 0.98 -2.56
N PHE A 5 -5.87 1.71 -1.57
CA PHE A 5 -5.64 3.15 -1.40
C PHE A 5 -4.35 3.47 -0.65
N GLY A 6 -3.59 2.46 -0.22
CA GLY A 6 -2.37 2.67 0.56
C GLY A 6 -2.68 3.16 1.98
N ARG A 7 -3.77 2.68 2.59
CA ARG A 7 -4.09 2.92 3.99
C ARG A 7 -4.03 1.61 4.75
N ILE A 8 -3.52 1.67 5.97
CA ILE A 8 -3.56 0.53 6.87
C ILE A 8 -5.02 0.28 7.23
N VAL A 9 -5.53 -0.87 6.82
CA VAL A 9 -6.81 -1.37 7.30
C VAL A 9 -6.52 -2.04 8.64
N ARG A 10 -7.25 -1.63 9.68
CA ARG A 10 -7.35 -2.39 10.94
C ARG A 10 -8.02 -3.74 10.66
N ALA A 11 -7.33 -4.61 9.93
CA ALA A 11 -7.61 -6.02 9.93
C ALA A 11 -7.22 -6.54 11.32
N ARG A 12 -8.01 -7.47 11.86
CA ARG A 12 -7.61 -8.24 13.05
C ARG A 12 -6.18 -8.71 12.82
N LYS A 13 -5.27 -8.49 13.79
CA LYS A 13 -3.96 -9.17 13.76
C LYS A 13 -4.24 -10.67 13.54
N PRO A 14 -3.47 -11.36 12.69
CA PRO A 14 -3.53 -12.82 12.56
C PRO A 14 -3.67 -13.43 13.96
N ARG A 15 -4.77 -14.12 14.21
CA ARG A 15 -5.02 -14.87 15.45
C ARG A 15 -4.96 -16.35 15.11
N GLY A 16 -4.46 -17.15 16.04
CA GLY A 16 -4.28 -18.58 15.86
C GLY A 16 -2.81 -18.97 15.81
N GLU A 17 -2.55 -20.22 15.43
CA GLU A 17 -1.21 -20.80 15.41
C GLU A 17 -0.61 -20.85 14.01
N ASP A 18 -1.45 -20.74 12.98
CA ASP A 18 -1.06 -20.94 11.60
C ASP A 18 -0.38 -19.71 10.99
N VAL A 19 0.64 -19.97 10.18
CA VAL A 19 1.31 -18.97 9.36
C VAL A 19 0.34 -18.45 8.29
N GLN A 20 0.29 -17.13 8.10
CA GLN A 20 -0.64 -16.49 7.16
C GLN A 20 0.10 -15.65 6.12
N ALA A 21 -0.37 -15.69 4.88
CA ALA A 21 0.12 -14.79 3.84
C ALA A 21 -0.47 -13.39 4.00
N VAL A 22 0.39 -12.37 4.02
CA VAL A 22 0.03 -10.95 4.14
C VAL A 22 0.64 -10.14 3.00
N PHE A 23 0.09 -8.97 2.68
CA PHE A 23 0.61 -8.18 1.57
C PHE A 23 2.04 -7.66 1.80
N MET A 24 2.31 -7.12 2.99
CA MET A 24 3.57 -6.46 3.35
C MET A 24 4.01 -6.90 4.74
N PRO A 25 5.32 -6.88 5.04
CA PRO A 25 5.83 -7.16 6.37
C PRO A 25 5.42 -6.06 7.34
N ASP A 26 5.56 -6.33 8.63
CA ASP A 26 5.54 -5.28 9.65
C ASP A 26 6.86 -4.49 9.57
N GLY A 27 6.77 -3.16 9.50
CA GLY A 27 7.97 -2.31 9.36
C GLY A 27 8.93 -2.35 10.55
N SER A 28 8.50 -2.86 11.71
CA SER A 28 9.30 -2.91 12.93
C SER A 28 9.98 -4.26 13.20
N SER A 29 9.48 -5.35 12.62
CA SER A 29 10.01 -6.70 12.85
C SER A 29 9.71 -7.62 11.68
N PHE A 30 10.71 -7.90 10.87
CA PHE A 30 10.67 -8.89 9.79
C PHE A 30 12.07 -9.44 9.51
N LEU A 31 12.12 -10.54 8.79
CA LEU A 31 13.34 -11.22 8.37
C LEU A 31 13.19 -11.64 6.91
N PHE A 32 14.29 -11.60 6.18
CA PHE A 32 14.33 -11.92 4.78
C PHE A 32 15.74 -12.37 4.37
N ASP A 33 15.81 -13.09 3.26
CA ASP A 33 17.07 -13.49 2.67
C ASP A 33 17.63 -12.36 1.79
N ARG A 34 18.81 -11.84 2.16
CA ARG A 34 19.49 -10.76 1.45
C ARG A 34 19.92 -11.19 0.05
N ASP A 35 20.32 -12.43 -0.14
CA ASP A 35 20.79 -12.93 -1.43
C ASP A 35 19.62 -13.06 -2.41
N LEU A 36 18.40 -13.28 -1.90
CA LEU A 36 17.18 -13.31 -2.70
C LEU A 36 16.58 -11.94 -3.02
N LEU A 37 16.53 -11.02 -2.05
CA LEU A 37 15.83 -9.73 -2.20
C LEU A 37 16.76 -8.52 -2.41
N GLY A 38 18.06 -8.67 -2.18
CA GLY A 38 19.01 -7.55 -2.18
C GLY A 38 18.67 -6.49 -1.13
N GLU A 39 19.01 -5.23 -1.40
CA GLU A 39 18.72 -4.13 -0.49
C GLU A 39 17.21 -3.95 -0.29
N PRO A 40 16.70 -3.97 0.95
CA PRO A 40 15.26 -4.02 1.25
C PRO A 40 14.53 -2.73 0.86
N TYR A 41 15.20 -1.59 0.97
CA TYR A 41 14.57 -0.29 0.82
C TYR A 41 15.17 0.51 -0.32
N GLU A 42 14.31 1.12 -1.12
CA GLU A 42 14.71 2.16 -2.06
C GLU A 42 15.10 3.41 -1.26
N SER A 43 16.30 3.94 -1.49
CA SER A 43 16.85 5.07 -0.71
C SER A 43 15.92 6.30 -0.70
N ASP A 44 15.13 6.45 -1.76
CA ASP A 44 14.20 7.56 -1.89
C ASP A 44 12.99 7.48 -0.96
N TYR A 45 12.64 6.29 -0.44
CA TYR A 45 11.45 6.12 0.39
C TYR A 45 11.59 6.69 1.80
N PHE A 46 12.79 6.95 2.32
CA PHE A 46 13.10 7.54 3.65
C PHE A 46 12.22 7.08 4.83
N ILE A 47 10.95 7.49 4.92
CA ILE A 47 9.98 7.09 5.95
C ILE A 47 8.53 7.01 5.42
N TYR A 48 7.76 6.06 5.94
CA TYR A 48 6.39 5.65 5.58
C TYR A 48 6.25 5.02 4.19
N HIS A 49 5.48 3.92 4.11
CA HIS A 49 5.23 3.15 2.89
C HIS A 49 6.45 2.44 2.29
N GLU A 50 7.61 2.47 2.94
CA GLU A 50 8.79 1.66 2.61
C GLU A 50 8.51 0.17 2.81
N ASP A 51 7.74 -0.18 3.85
CA ASP A 51 7.24 -1.52 4.14
C ASP A 51 6.30 -2.03 3.03
N ALA A 52 5.36 -1.18 2.60
CA ALA A 52 4.45 -1.47 1.51
C ALA A 52 5.19 -1.62 0.18
N ALA A 53 6.22 -0.82 -0.07
CA ALA A 53 7.07 -0.93 -1.25
C ALA A 53 7.88 -2.25 -1.24
N LEU A 54 8.42 -2.65 -0.09
CA LEU A 54 9.08 -3.94 0.10
C LEU A 54 8.10 -5.09 -0.16
N GLY A 55 6.88 -5.01 0.37
CA GLY A 55 5.81 -5.98 0.11
C GLY A 55 5.48 -6.11 -1.38
N TRP A 56 5.30 -4.98 -2.08
CA TRP A 56 5.14 -4.98 -3.54
C TRP A 56 6.31 -5.65 -4.25
N ARG A 57 7.55 -5.31 -3.90
CA ARG A 57 8.76 -5.81 -4.56
C ARG A 57 8.96 -7.31 -4.34
N ALA A 58 8.74 -7.80 -3.12
CA ALA A 58 8.81 -9.23 -2.82
C ALA A 58 7.77 -10.00 -3.65
N ARG A 59 6.52 -9.51 -3.64
CA ARG A 59 5.43 -10.16 -4.36
C ARG A 59 5.58 -10.11 -5.87
N LEU A 60 6.07 -9.00 -6.43
CA LEU A 60 6.38 -8.90 -7.86
C LEU A 60 7.36 -9.98 -8.30
N GLN A 61 8.35 -10.32 -7.46
CA GLN A 61 9.32 -11.38 -7.72
C GLN A 61 8.78 -12.81 -7.49
N GLY A 62 7.52 -12.94 -7.09
CA GLY A 62 6.88 -14.22 -6.77
C GLY A 62 7.18 -14.74 -5.36
N PHE A 63 7.78 -13.92 -4.49
CA PHE A 63 7.98 -14.30 -3.09
C PHE A 63 6.73 -14.05 -2.26
N GLU A 64 6.49 -14.94 -1.30
CA GLU A 64 5.44 -14.76 -0.31
C GLU A 64 5.94 -13.88 0.84
N VAL A 65 5.02 -13.11 1.40
CA VAL A 65 5.24 -12.41 2.67
C VAL A 65 4.34 -13.06 3.70
N LEU A 66 4.96 -13.65 4.71
CA LEU A 66 4.30 -14.47 5.71
C LEU A 66 4.39 -13.81 7.09
N VAL A 67 3.35 -13.99 7.89
CA VAL A 67 3.34 -13.65 9.31
C VAL A 67 3.15 -14.91 10.12
N ASN A 68 4.07 -15.15 11.05
CA ASN A 68 3.99 -16.26 12.01
C ASN A 68 3.44 -15.71 13.34
N PRO A 69 2.20 -16.04 13.73
CA PRO A 69 1.62 -15.55 14.99
C PRO A 69 2.39 -15.96 16.25
N ARG A 70 3.22 -17.02 16.17
CA ARG A 70 4.07 -17.50 17.28
C ARG A 70 5.37 -16.71 17.42
N SER A 71 5.77 -15.94 16.40
CA SER A 71 6.96 -15.07 16.45
C SER A 71 6.59 -13.70 17.01
N LEU A 72 6.81 -13.49 18.31
CA LEU A 72 6.37 -12.29 19.02
C LEU A 72 7.51 -11.28 19.19
N ALA A 73 7.37 -10.13 18.54
CA ALA A 73 8.16 -8.93 18.83
C ALA A 73 7.27 -7.89 19.51
N ARG A 74 7.73 -7.33 20.64
CA ARG A 74 7.03 -6.26 21.35
C ARG A 74 7.57 -4.91 20.88
N THR A 75 6.70 -4.11 20.30
CA THR A 75 6.99 -2.74 19.91
C THR A 75 6.17 -1.77 20.74
N PHE A 76 6.80 -0.67 21.15
CA PHE A 76 6.15 0.42 21.85
C PHE A 76 5.76 1.48 20.84
N ASP A 77 4.53 1.38 20.36
CA ASP A 77 3.94 2.42 19.52
C ASP A 77 3.37 3.50 20.44
N GLU A 78 4.11 4.59 20.61
CA GLU A 78 3.52 5.83 21.13
C GLU A 78 2.63 6.39 20.03
N GLY A 79 1.32 6.09 20.11
CA GLY A 79 0.33 6.67 19.24
C GLY A 79 0.41 8.19 19.37
N SER A 80 1.08 8.85 18.42
CA SER A 80 1.28 10.29 18.48
C SER A 80 -0.08 10.97 18.35
N THR A 81 -0.69 11.32 19.49
CA THR A 81 -1.92 12.12 19.58
C THR A 81 -1.71 13.55 19.07
N ARG A 82 -0.46 13.93 18.76
CA ARG A 82 -0.10 15.21 18.15
C ARG A 82 -0.48 15.29 16.68
N ARG A 83 -0.76 16.52 16.25
CA ARG A 83 -0.93 16.91 14.85
C ARG A 83 0.23 16.32 14.03
N ILE A 84 -0.10 15.52 13.02
CA ILE A 84 0.89 14.93 12.11
C ILE A 84 1.77 16.06 11.52
N PRO A 85 3.10 16.01 11.68
CA PRO A 85 3.99 17.02 11.11
C PRO A 85 3.89 17.10 9.60
N TYR A 86 4.20 18.26 9.03
CA TYR A 86 4.19 18.47 7.58
C TYR A 86 5.08 17.45 6.84
N ARG A 87 6.32 17.22 7.32
CA ARG A 87 7.27 16.30 6.69
C ARG A 87 6.76 14.87 6.67
N THR A 88 6.19 14.40 7.79
CA THR A 88 5.54 13.10 7.88
C THR A 88 4.43 12.98 6.84
N ALA A 89 3.48 13.91 6.82
CA ALA A 89 2.39 13.88 5.86
C ALA A 89 2.87 13.97 4.40
N PHE A 90 3.93 14.74 4.13
CA PHE A 90 4.52 14.84 2.80
C PHE A 90 5.11 13.51 2.35
N TYR A 91 5.97 12.88 3.16
CA TYR A 91 6.59 11.60 2.82
C TYR A 91 5.56 10.48 2.68
N THR A 92 4.59 10.41 3.60
CA THR A 92 3.49 9.43 3.48
C THR A 92 2.73 9.59 2.16
N GLU A 93 2.31 10.79 1.80
CA GLU A 93 1.52 11.00 0.57
C GLU A 93 2.37 10.85 -0.69
N ARG A 94 3.64 11.29 -0.68
CA ARG A 94 4.58 11.13 -1.79
C ARG A 94 4.82 9.65 -2.08
N ASN A 95 5.16 8.86 -1.05
CA ASN A 95 5.46 7.44 -1.20
C ASN A 95 4.23 6.62 -1.56
N ARG A 96 3.04 7.03 -1.09
CA ARG A 96 1.76 6.46 -1.53
C ARG A 96 1.55 6.66 -3.03
N TRP A 97 1.80 7.86 -3.56
CA TRP A 97 1.74 8.10 -5.01
C TRP A 97 2.78 7.29 -5.78
N LEU A 98 4.02 7.20 -5.28
CA LEU A 98 5.03 6.36 -5.90
C LEU A 98 4.56 4.89 -5.99
N ASN A 99 4.04 4.32 -4.90
CA ASN A 99 3.55 2.95 -4.90
C ASN A 99 2.46 2.72 -5.97
N ARG A 100 1.52 3.66 -6.09
CA ARG A 100 0.44 3.61 -7.10
C ARG A 100 0.95 3.65 -8.53
N LEU A 101 2.00 4.42 -8.80
CA LEU A 101 2.52 4.64 -10.16
C LEU A 101 3.55 3.60 -10.59
N VAL A 102 4.31 3.06 -9.65
CA VAL A 102 5.48 2.20 -9.89
C VAL A 102 5.09 0.73 -9.99
N PHE A 103 4.28 0.20 -9.08
CA PHE A 103 4.12 -1.26 -8.94
C PHE A 103 3.00 -1.90 -9.77
N PRO A 104 1.77 -1.34 -9.85
CA PRO A 104 0.71 -2.00 -10.59
C PRO A 104 0.94 -1.95 -12.11
N SER A 105 0.38 -2.92 -12.83
CA SER A 105 0.35 -2.97 -14.29
C SER A 105 -0.35 -1.74 -14.87
N TRP A 106 -0.17 -1.47 -16.16
CA TRP A 106 -0.87 -0.35 -16.79
C TRP A 106 -2.40 -0.55 -16.78
N TRP A 107 -2.87 -1.78 -16.96
CA TRP A 107 -4.29 -2.14 -16.93
C TRP A 107 -4.90 -1.91 -15.55
N THR A 108 -4.26 -2.44 -14.51
CA THR A 108 -4.71 -2.24 -13.13
C THR A 108 -4.69 -0.77 -12.73
N LYS A 109 -3.70 0.01 -13.18
CA LYS A 109 -3.71 1.47 -12.98
C LYS A 109 -4.89 2.15 -13.67
N ALA A 110 -5.22 1.77 -14.90
CA ALA A 110 -6.34 2.36 -15.64
C ALA A 110 -7.67 2.18 -14.90
N ILE A 111 -7.88 1.03 -14.26
CA ILE A 111 -9.08 0.77 -13.45
C ILE A 111 -9.08 1.56 -12.13
N LEU A 112 -7.90 1.74 -11.52
CA LEU A 112 -7.79 2.32 -10.17
C LEU A 112 -7.61 3.84 -10.14
N VAL A 113 -7.23 4.47 -11.27
CA VAL A 113 -6.86 5.89 -11.30
C VAL A 113 -7.98 6.81 -10.83
N ASP A 114 -9.22 6.53 -11.23
CA ASP A 114 -10.39 7.33 -10.85
C ASP A 114 -10.62 7.25 -9.34
N TRP A 115 -10.51 6.05 -8.77
CA TRP A 115 -10.67 5.83 -7.34
C TRP A 115 -9.55 6.45 -6.52
N TRP A 116 -8.31 6.45 -7.02
CA TRP A 116 -7.21 7.17 -6.39
C TRP A 116 -7.40 8.69 -6.45
N GLY A 117 -7.94 9.21 -7.55
CA GLY A 117 -8.30 10.62 -7.69
C GLY A 117 -9.39 11.04 -6.71
N LEU A 118 -10.47 10.25 -6.60
CA LEU A 118 -11.54 10.45 -5.62
C LEU A 118 -11.01 10.37 -4.17
N GLU A 119 -10.11 9.43 -3.88
CA GLU A 119 -9.54 9.29 -2.52
C GLU A 119 -8.68 10.48 -2.16
N TRP A 120 -7.88 10.94 -3.11
CA TRP A 120 -7.06 12.12 -2.92
C TRP A 120 -7.91 13.38 -2.75
N LEU A 121 -8.97 13.56 -3.56
CA LEU A 121 -9.91 14.68 -3.45
C LEU A 121 -10.65 14.67 -2.10
N ALA A 122 -11.16 13.51 -1.67
CA ALA A 122 -11.76 13.35 -0.35
C ALA A 122 -10.75 13.71 0.76
N GLY A 123 -9.48 13.32 0.60
CA GLY A 123 -8.40 13.69 1.50
C GLY A 123 -8.02 15.18 1.46
N MET A 124 -8.27 15.88 0.36
CA MET A 124 -8.12 17.34 0.28
C MET A 124 -9.25 18.05 1.03
N ILE A 125 -10.48 17.53 0.96
CA ILE A 125 -11.65 18.13 1.65
C ILE A 125 -11.57 17.86 3.15
N ALA A 126 -11.52 16.58 3.54
CA ALA A 126 -11.64 16.13 4.93
C ALA A 126 -10.30 15.90 5.65
N GLY A 127 -9.18 15.85 4.91
CA GLY A 127 -7.88 15.54 5.48
C GLY A 127 -7.13 16.76 6.02
N ARG A 128 -6.16 16.48 6.90
CA ARG A 128 -5.20 17.46 7.42
C ARG A 128 -4.00 17.59 6.46
N ASN A 129 -3.22 18.66 6.61
CA ASN A 129 -1.99 18.91 5.84
C ASN A 129 -2.16 18.93 4.32
N ARG A 130 -3.16 19.67 3.82
CA ARG A 130 -3.42 19.89 2.37
C ARG A 130 -2.17 20.34 1.59
N ARG A 131 -1.36 21.23 2.19
CA ARG A 131 -0.09 21.69 1.59
C ARG A 131 0.90 20.54 1.35
N ALA A 132 0.94 19.56 2.26
CA ALA A 132 1.82 18.40 2.12
C ALA A 132 1.33 17.46 1.00
N ARG A 133 0.00 17.25 0.91
CA ARG A 133 -0.63 16.47 -0.18
C ARG A 133 -0.39 17.09 -1.56
N LEU A 134 -0.55 18.42 -1.67
CA LEU A 134 -0.26 19.15 -2.91
C LEU A 134 1.21 19.09 -3.27
N HIS A 135 2.10 19.30 -2.30
CA HIS A 135 3.54 19.22 -2.55
C HIS A 135 3.97 17.80 -2.95
N ALA A 136 3.40 16.76 -2.33
CA ALA A 136 3.65 15.36 -2.70
C ALA A 136 3.22 15.08 -4.15
N LEU A 137 2.03 15.53 -4.55
CA LEU A 137 1.54 15.37 -5.92
C LEU A 137 2.42 16.15 -6.91
N TRP A 138 2.74 17.41 -6.59
CA TRP A 138 3.65 18.25 -7.37
C TRP A 138 4.99 17.57 -7.60
N TRP A 139 5.59 17.03 -6.52
CA TRP A 139 6.89 16.36 -6.58
C TRP A 139 6.91 15.20 -7.59
N VAL A 140 5.82 14.43 -7.64
CA VAL A 140 5.66 13.31 -8.59
C VAL A 140 5.50 13.83 -10.03
N ILE A 141 4.69 14.87 -10.23
CA ILE A 141 4.44 15.48 -11.55
C ILE A 141 5.71 16.09 -12.14
N VAL A 142 6.53 16.78 -11.34
CA VAL A 142 7.76 17.42 -11.82
C VAL A 142 8.95 16.48 -11.98
N ARG A 143 8.81 15.20 -11.58
CA ARG A 143 9.89 14.20 -11.67
C ARG A 143 9.48 12.97 -12.49
N PRO A 144 8.93 13.13 -13.71
CA PRO A 144 8.44 12.00 -14.49
C PRO A 144 9.56 11.03 -14.88
N CYS A 145 10.75 11.53 -15.23
CA CYS A 145 11.90 10.68 -15.57
C CYS A 145 12.38 9.83 -14.40
N TYR A 146 12.25 10.33 -13.17
CA TYR A 146 12.56 9.55 -11.97
C TYR A 146 11.52 8.44 -11.78
N VAL A 147 10.23 8.78 -11.78
CA VAL A 147 9.14 7.81 -11.60
C VAL A 147 9.16 6.74 -12.68
N ARG A 148 9.45 7.10 -13.94
CA ARG A 148 9.57 6.15 -15.06
C ARG A 148 10.75 5.20 -14.87
N ARG A 149 11.92 5.69 -14.43
CA ARG A 149 13.09 4.86 -14.15
C ARG A 149 12.83 3.90 -12.99
N LEU A 150 12.25 4.40 -11.90
CA LEU A 150 11.87 3.58 -10.75
C LEU A 150 10.85 2.50 -11.16
N ARG A 151 9.83 2.87 -11.95
CA ARG A 151 8.89 1.93 -12.54
C ARG A 151 9.58 0.88 -13.40
N ALA A 152 10.46 1.28 -14.32
CA ALA A 152 11.16 0.34 -15.19
C ALA A 152 11.94 -0.71 -14.38
N ARG A 153 12.66 -0.27 -13.32
CA ARG A 153 13.36 -1.16 -12.40
C ARG A 153 12.41 -2.15 -11.71
N MET A 154 11.32 -1.67 -11.12
CA MET A 154 10.39 -2.55 -10.40
C MET A 154 9.63 -3.49 -11.34
N GLN A 155 9.26 -3.04 -12.53
CA GLN A 155 8.60 -3.88 -13.52
C GLN A 155 9.54 -4.93 -14.13
N ALA A 156 10.85 -4.67 -14.20
CA ALA A 156 11.84 -5.67 -14.62
C ALA A 156 11.95 -6.84 -13.63
N LEU A 157 11.60 -6.63 -12.36
CA LEU A 157 11.55 -7.68 -11.34
C LEU A 157 10.27 -8.52 -11.38
N ARG A 158 9.28 -8.16 -12.20
CA ARG A 158 7.96 -8.80 -12.22
C ARG A 158 8.04 -10.21 -12.80
N ARG A 159 7.55 -11.18 -12.02
CA ARG A 159 7.37 -12.58 -12.39
C ARG A 159 5.92 -13.04 -12.32
N VAL A 160 5.09 -12.36 -11.51
CA VAL A 160 3.68 -12.72 -11.29
C VAL A 160 2.71 -11.63 -11.81
N PRO A 161 1.48 -11.99 -12.20
CA PRO A 161 0.44 -11.02 -12.56
C PRO A 161 -0.10 -10.28 -11.33
N ASP A 162 -0.73 -9.12 -11.57
CA ASP A 162 -1.29 -8.31 -10.49
C ASP A 162 -2.33 -9.09 -9.67
N SER A 163 -3.09 -10.00 -10.27
CA SER A 163 -4.11 -10.80 -9.57
C SER A 163 -3.56 -11.62 -8.40
N GLU A 164 -2.32 -12.10 -8.48
CA GLU A 164 -1.66 -12.84 -7.39
C GLU A 164 -1.18 -11.92 -6.27
N ILE A 165 -1.01 -10.64 -6.55
CA ILE A 165 -0.57 -9.65 -5.57
C ILE A 165 -1.78 -9.01 -4.88
N LEU A 166 -2.80 -8.63 -5.67
CA LEU A 166 -3.99 -7.94 -5.21
C LEU A 166 -4.83 -8.79 -4.25
N CYS A 167 -4.75 -10.13 -4.32
CA CYS A 167 -5.51 -11.02 -3.43
C CYS A 167 -5.08 -10.90 -1.95
N HIS A 168 -3.93 -10.28 -1.69
CA HIS A 168 -3.46 -9.96 -0.34
C HIS A 168 -3.78 -8.53 0.12
N ILE A 169 -4.32 -7.70 -0.77
CA ILE A 169 -4.68 -6.30 -0.53
C ILE A 169 -6.20 -6.19 -0.38
N HIS A 170 -6.67 -5.36 0.54
CA HIS A 170 -8.12 -5.12 0.69
C HIS A 170 -8.64 -4.14 -0.37
N SER A 171 -9.81 -4.42 -0.94
CA SER A 171 -10.56 -3.46 -1.79
C SER A 171 -11.27 -2.37 -0.98
N ALA A 172 -11.41 -2.55 0.33
CA ALA A 172 -12.19 -1.68 1.21
C ALA A 172 -11.66 -0.24 1.27
N TRP A 173 -12.53 0.74 1.04
CA TRP A 173 -12.24 2.15 1.24
C TRP A 173 -12.28 2.51 2.73
N PHE A 174 -13.31 2.03 3.42
CA PHE A 174 -13.51 2.22 4.85
C PHE A 174 -13.02 0.99 5.62
N SER A 175 -12.17 1.21 6.63
CA SER A 175 -11.66 0.14 7.50
C SER A 175 -12.67 -0.27 8.58
N GLY A 176 -12.60 -1.53 9.02
CA GLY A 176 -13.46 -2.09 10.09
C GLY A 176 -14.69 -2.80 9.51
N GLU A 177 -15.78 -2.83 10.28
CA GLU A 177 -17.10 -3.33 9.85
C GLU A 177 -18.05 -2.16 9.59
N PRO A 178 -17.92 -1.46 8.45
CA PRO A 178 -18.77 -0.31 8.17
C PRO A 178 -20.22 -0.73 7.92
N GLY A 179 -21.13 -0.30 8.80
CA GLY A 179 -22.58 -0.41 8.58
C GLY A 179 -23.11 0.61 7.55
N GLY A 180 -24.36 0.42 7.13
CA GLY A 180 -25.10 1.36 6.26
C GLY A 180 -24.44 1.61 4.90
N TRP A 181 -24.44 2.88 4.47
CA TRP A 181 -23.93 3.29 3.15
C TRP A 181 -22.43 3.04 2.96
N ARG A 182 -21.63 3.10 4.03
CA ARG A 182 -20.17 2.82 3.96
C ARG A 182 -19.89 1.36 3.64
N GLY A 183 -20.67 0.44 4.21
CA GLY A 183 -20.60 -0.98 3.90
C GLY A 183 -21.03 -1.27 2.46
N TRP A 184 -22.06 -0.56 1.99
CA TRP A 184 -22.48 -0.64 0.59
C TRP A 184 -21.37 -0.21 -0.37
N ILE A 185 -20.66 0.89 -0.09
CA ILE A 185 -19.51 1.34 -0.91
C ILE A 185 -18.41 0.27 -0.96
N ASN A 186 -18.04 -0.32 0.18
CA ASN A 186 -17.01 -1.36 0.19
C ASN A 186 -17.42 -2.58 -0.65
N ARG A 187 -18.69 -3.01 -0.58
CA ARG A 187 -19.21 -4.10 -1.43
C ARG A 187 -19.26 -3.73 -2.90
N PHE A 188 -19.70 -2.51 -3.22
CA PHE A 188 -19.73 -1.98 -4.58
C PHE A 188 -18.32 -1.97 -5.18
N LEU A 189 -17.33 -1.43 -4.46
CA LEU A 189 -15.94 -1.41 -4.89
C LEU A 189 -15.39 -2.81 -5.14
N HIS A 190 -15.67 -3.74 -4.21
CA HIS A 190 -15.25 -5.13 -4.38
C HIS A 190 -15.85 -5.75 -5.65
N GLY A 191 -17.15 -5.55 -5.89
CA GLY A 191 -17.85 -6.00 -7.10
C GLY A 191 -17.31 -5.34 -8.37
N TYR A 192 -17.11 -4.03 -8.36
CA TYR A 192 -16.53 -3.26 -9.45
C TYR A 192 -15.13 -3.78 -9.82
N PHE A 193 -14.24 -3.94 -8.85
CA PHE A 193 -12.89 -4.47 -9.12
C PHE A 193 -12.92 -5.91 -9.61
N SER A 194 -13.80 -6.74 -9.05
CA SER A 194 -13.97 -8.14 -9.48
C SER A 194 -14.49 -8.24 -10.91
N PHE A 195 -15.41 -7.34 -11.30
CA PHE A 195 -15.91 -7.25 -12.68
C PHE A 195 -14.80 -6.97 -13.70
N PHE A 196 -13.82 -6.13 -13.35
CA PHE A 196 -12.64 -5.89 -14.17
C PHE A 196 -11.51 -6.94 -13.99
N GLY A 197 -11.79 -8.05 -13.31
CA GLY A 197 -10.85 -9.16 -13.12
C GLY A 197 -9.78 -8.93 -12.03
N LEU A 198 -9.90 -7.88 -11.22
CA LEU A 198 -8.98 -7.60 -10.12
C LEU A 198 -9.41 -8.37 -8.86
N LYS A 199 -8.66 -9.40 -8.50
CA LYS A 199 -8.93 -10.26 -7.34
C LYS A 199 -8.41 -9.61 -6.06
N PHE A 200 -9.24 -8.84 -5.37
CA PHE A 200 -8.90 -8.27 -4.06
C PHE A 200 -9.38 -9.13 -2.91
N LYS A 201 -8.76 -8.95 -1.74
CA LYS A 201 -9.34 -9.40 -0.48
C LYS A 201 -10.57 -8.54 -0.15
N PRO A 202 -11.70 -9.15 0.27
CA PRO A 202 -12.88 -8.38 0.68
C PRO A 202 -12.61 -7.46 1.87
#